data_AF-A0A1F2RIA0-F1
#
_entry.id   AF-A0A1F2RIA0-F1
#
_cell.length_a   1.000
_cell.length_b   1.000
_cell.length_c   1.000
_cell.angle_alpha   90.00
_cell.angle_beta   90.00
_cell.angle_gamma   90.00
#
_symmetry.space_group_name_H-M   'P 1'
#
loop_
_entity.id
_entity.type
_entity.pdbx_description
1 polymer ?
#
loop_
_entity_poly.entity_id
_entity_poly.type
_entity_poly.pdbx_seq_one_letter_code
_entity_poly.pdbx_strand_id
1 'polypeptide(L)'
;MAAMKKDKRNPKKSSKGVSRRGFLAGVGTAVVSSAVIGTGAQSAEAQILRVTRQEELQNIAITVNGVKYQVSVEPRWTLAEVLRDHLGLTGTKIGCNAGECGACTVLLDGKNVYSCSQLAVWVDGKSVTTVEGLAAGGELDPLQKAFIEHDAPQCGYCTSGQLMSAKALLARNANPTREEVQRG
;
A
#
# COMPACT_ATOMS: atom_id res chain seq x y z
N MET A 1 -6.24 -3.76 74.41
CA MET A 1 -4.86 -4.29 74.58
C MET A 1 -4.66 -5.46 73.62
N ALA A 2 -3.43 -5.61 73.11
CA ALA A 2 -2.90 -6.65 72.22
C ALA A 2 -3.32 -6.55 70.73
N ALA A 3 -2.59 -5.81 69.88
CA ALA A 3 -1.27 -6.11 69.29
C ALA A 3 -1.37 -6.85 67.93
N MET A 4 -1.30 -6.05 66.85
CA MET A 4 -1.25 -6.45 65.45
C MET A 4 0.17 -6.93 65.11
N LYS A 5 0.37 -8.22 64.86
CA LYS A 5 1.65 -8.77 64.37
C LYS A 5 1.74 -8.52 62.86
N LYS A 6 2.73 -7.72 62.45
CA LYS A 6 3.08 -7.46 61.05
C LYS A 6 3.70 -8.72 60.42
N ASP A 7 3.11 -9.23 59.35
CA ASP A 7 3.74 -10.23 58.49
C ASP A 7 4.65 -9.54 57.46
N LYS A 8 5.87 -10.07 57.32
CA LYS A 8 7.00 -9.46 56.60
C LYS A 8 7.01 -9.98 55.15
N ARG A 9 6.63 -9.12 54.21
CA ARG A 9 6.82 -9.39 52.77
C ARG A 9 8.31 -9.47 52.43
N ASN A 10 8.72 -10.60 51.86
CA ASN A 10 10.05 -10.92 51.37
C ASN A 10 10.32 -10.23 50.00
N PRO A 11 11.43 -9.49 49.79
CA PRO A 11 11.71 -8.84 48.52
C PRO A 11 12.37 -9.83 47.54
N LYS A 12 11.70 -10.12 46.40
CA LYS A 12 12.34 -10.88 45.30
C LYS A 12 13.30 -9.98 44.52
N LYS A 13 14.51 -10.53 44.34
CA LYS A 13 15.74 -9.96 43.77
C LYS A 13 15.56 -9.39 42.35
N SER A 14 15.98 -8.14 42.16
CA SER A 14 16.24 -7.52 40.86
C SER A 14 17.49 -8.14 40.24
N SER A 15 17.37 -8.81 39.09
CA SER A 15 18.53 -9.27 38.32
C SER A 15 19.29 -8.06 37.78
N LYS A 16 20.59 -7.98 38.04
CA LYS A 16 21.47 -6.95 37.46
C LYS A 16 21.82 -7.37 36.03
N GLY A 17 20.99 -6.97 35.06
CA GLY A 17 21.34 -7.02 33.65
C GLY A 17 22.19 -5.81 33.25
N VAL A 18 23.18 -6.02 32.39
CA VAL A 18 23.97 -4.94 31.79
C VAL A 18 23.03 -4.03 30.98
N SER A 19 22.99 -2.74 31.31
CA SER A 19 22.15 -1.79 30.58
C SER A 19 22.81 -1.40 29.26
N ARG A 20 21.99 -1.06 28.25
CA ARG A 20 22.45 -0.56 26.93
C ARG A 20 23.41 0.63 27.05
N ARG A 21 23.28 1.46 28.09
CA ARG A 21 24.21 2.57 28.39
C ARG A 21 25.56 2.08 28.94
N GLY A 22 25.56 1.04 29.77
CA GLY A 22 26.79 0.43 30.29
C GLY A 22 27.61 -0.25 29.19
N PHE A 23 26.93 -0.80 28.17
CA PHE A 23 27.58 -1.38 27.00
C PHE A 23 28.25 -0.31 26.13
N LEU A 24 27.56 0.79 25.81
CA LEU A 24 28.12 1.86 24.96
C LEU A 24 29.27 2.63 25.61
N ALA A 25 29.31 2.73 26.95
CA ALA A 25 30.42 3.35 27.67
C ALA A 25 31.70 2.49 27.70
N GLY A 26 31.60 1.18 27.44
CA GLY A 26 32.71 0.23 27.55
C GLY A 26 33.53 0.00 26.27
N VAL A 27 33.11 0.56 25.12
CA VAL A 27 33.75 0.26 23.81
C VAL A 27 34.87 1.25 23.46
N GLY A 28 35.15 2.23 24.31
CA GLY A 28 36.01 3.38 23.97
C GLY A 28 37.53 3.20 24.01
N THR A 29 38.11 2.12 24.55
CA THR A 29 39.57 2.01 24.68
C THR A 29 40.10 0.59 24.56
N ALA A 30 40.57 0.23 23.35
CA ALA A 30 41.63 -0.76 23.16
C ALA A 30 42.35 -0.50 21.84
N VAL A 31 43.53 0.13 21.92
CA VAL A 31 44.48 0.28 20.82
C VAL A 31 45.50 -0.84 20.97
N VAL A 32 45.67 -1.70 19.97
CA VAL A 32 46.88 -2.52 19.80
C VAL A 32 47.27 -2.53 18.33
N SER A 33 48.34 -1.81 18.03
CA SER A 33 49.05 -1.81 16.75
C SER A 33 49.90 -3.07 16.64
N SER A 34 49.69 -3.87 15.59
CA SER A 34 50.66 -4.84 15.11
C SER A 34 50.68 -4.81 13.58
N ALA A 35 51.72 -4.23 13.01
CA ALA A 35 52.00 -4.23 11.59
C ALA A 35 52.48 -5.63 11.16
N VAL A 36 51.68 -6.32 10.36
CA VAL A 36 52.10 -7.53 9.62
C VAL A 36 52.47 -7.12 8.20
N ILE A 37 53.76 -7.23 7.87
CA ILE A 37 54.27 -7.19 6.50
C ILE A 37 53.80 -8.47 5.82
N GLY A 38 52.69 -8.41 5.10
CA GLY A 38 52.15 -9.49 4.29
C GLY A 38 52.46 -9.25 2.83
N THR A 39 53.34 -10.08 2.27
CA THR A 39 53.60 -10.21 0.83
C THR A 39 52.35 -10.71 0.11
N GLY A 40 51.93 -9.98 -0.93
CA GLY A 40 51.25 -10.53 -2.10
C GLY A 40 49.92 -11.25 -1.88
N ALA A 41 48.84 -10.49 -1.72
CA ALA A 41 47.54 -10.91 -2.21
C ALA A 41 47.11 -9.89 -3.26
N GLN A 42 47.18 -10.27 -4.54
CA GLN A 42 46.42 -9.57 -5.56
C GLN A 42 44.95 -9.81 -5.21
N SER A 43 44.36 -8.81 -4.54
CA SER A 43 42.92 -8.74 -4.36
C SER A 43 42.31 -8.66 -5.76
N ALA A 44 41.64 -9.74 -6.18
CA ALA A 44 40.67 -9.63 -7.25
C ALA A 44 39.65 -8.58 -6.80
N GLU A 45 39.74 -7.38 -7.36
CA GLU A 45 38.70 -6.37 -7.23
C GLU A 45 37.45 -6.98 -7.84
N ALA A 46 36.59 -7.50 -6.98
CA ALA A 46 35.22 -7.83 -7.34
C ALA A 46 34.58 -6.50 -7.78
N GLN A 47 34.59 -6.24 -9.08
CA GLN A 47 33.86 -5.15 -9.68
C GLN A 47 32.38 -5.43 -9.45
N ILE A 48 31.85 -4.86 -8.37
CA ILE A 48 30.41 -4.79 -8.14
C ILE A 48 29.85 -3.99 -9.31
N LEU A 49 29.25 -4.68 -10.27
CA LEU A 49 28.52 -4.06 -11.36
C LEU A 49 27.40 -3.22 -10.71
N ARG A 50 27.64 -1.92 -10.58
CA ARG A 50 26.61 -0.96 -10.19
C ARG A 50 25.65 -0.87 -11.37
N VAL A 51 24.64 -1.72 -11.37
CA VAL A 51 23.47 -1.55 -12.23
C VAL A 51 22.77 -0.28 -11.75
N THR A 52 23.19 0.85 -12.31
CA THR A 52 22.46 2.10 -12.16
C THR A 52 21.20 1.95 -12.99
N ARG A 53 20.05 1.87 -12.32
CA ARG A 53 18.75 1.81 -13.00
C ARG A 53 18.52 3.20 -13.59
N GLN A 54 18.68 3.34 -14.90
CA GLN A 54 18.14 4.52 -15.59
C GLN A 54 16.61 4.44 -15.47
N GLU A 55 15.99 5.49 -14.95
CA GLU A 55 14.53 5.61 -14.88
C GLU A 55 13.99 5.88 -16.30
N GLU A 56 13.91 4.81 -17.11
CA GLU A 56 13.28 4.88 -18.41
C GLU A 56 11.77 5.00 -18.25
N LEU A 57 11.27 6.24 -18.30
CA LEU A 57 9.85 6.52 -18.33
C LEU A 57 9.26 6.13 -19.70
N GLN A 58 8.08 5.52 -19.69
CA GLN A 58 7.32 5.18 -20.88
C GLN A 58 6.10 6.10 -20.98
N ASN A 59 5.90 6.69 -22.16
CA ASN A 59 4.71 7.49 -22.42
C ASN A 59 3.54 6.58 -22.77
N ILE A 60 2.45 6.72 -22.04
CA ILE A 60 1.19 6.01 -22.30
C ILE A 60 0.04 7.02 -22.45
N ALA A 61 -0.97 6.61 -23.23
CA ALA A 61 -2.24 7.30 -23.33
C ALA A 61 -3.32 6.52 -22.57
N ILE A 62 -4.01 7.15 -21.63
CA ILE A 62 -5.08 6.51 -20.85
C ILE A 62 -6.31 7.41 -20.81
N THR A 63 -7.50 6.83 -20.91
CA THR A 63 -8.75 7.58 -20.68
C THR A 63 -9.22 7.31 -19.27
N VAL A 64 -9.28 8.32 -18.40
CA VAL A 64 -9.76 8.19 -17.02
C VAL A 64 -11.02 9.02 -16.83
N ASN A 65 -12.12 8.39 -16.43
CA ASN A 65 -13.43 9.04 -16.23
C ASN A 65 -13.89 9.86 -17.46
N GLY A 66 -13.63 9.33 -18.66
CA GLY A 66 -13.95 9.99 -19.94
C GLY A 66 -12.95 11.06 -20.41
N VAL A 67 -11.94 11.39 -19.59
CA VAL A 67 -10.90 12.38 -19.93
C VAL A 67 -9.64 11.67 -20.40
N LYS A 68 -9.04 12.12 -21.52
CA LYS A 68 -7.79 11.57 -22.03
C LYS A 68 -6.59 12.18 -21.33
N TYR A 69 -5.66 11.35 -20.89
CA TYR A 69 -4.39 11.72 -20.29
C TYR A 69 -3.23 11.14 -21.11
N GLN A 70 -2.15 11.90 -21.21
CA GLN A 70 -0.84 11.45 -21.68
C GLN A 70 0.10 11.51 -20.48
N VAL A 71 0.67 10.37 -20.08
CA VAL A 71 1.44 10.27 -18.82
C VAL A 71 2.73 9.51 -19.08
N SER A 72 3.85 10.03 -18.59
CA SER A 72 5.12 9.32 -18.54
C SER A 72 5.18 8.50 -17.25
N VAL A 73 5.29 7.18 -17.36
CA VAL A 73 5.21 6.26 -16.22
C VAL A 73 6.47 5.40 -16.12
N GLU A 74 6.93 5.11 -14.89
CA GLU A 74 7.94 4.07 -14.71
C GLU A 74 7.32 2.68 -14.99
N PRO A 75 8.08 1.72 -15.54
CA PRO A 75 7.58 0.36 -15.80
C PRO A 75 7.07 -0.38 -14.57
N ARG A 76 7.52 0.03 -13.37
CA ARG A 76 7.11 -0.56 -12.08
C ARG A 76 5.87 0.08 -11.46
N TRP A 77 5.46 1.26 -11.94
CA TRP A 77 4.34 1.96 -11.32
C TRP A 77 3.05 1.20 -11.56
N THR A 78 2.26 1.13 -10.49
CA THR A 78 0.93 0.52 -10.57
C THR A 78 -0.07 1.53 -11.13
N LEU A 79 -1.18 1.04 -11.66
CA LEU A 79 -2.31 1.91 -12.04
C LEU A 79 -2.80 2.71 -10.84
N ALA A 80 -2.84 2.09 -9.65
CA ALA A 80 -3.26 2.79 -8.45
C ALA A 80 -2.34 3.98 -8.10
N GLU A 81 -1.03 3.80 -8.20
CA GLU A 81 -0.02 4.85 -8.01
C GLU A 81 -0.19 5.98 -9.02
N VAL A 82 -0.34 5.67 -10.32
CA VAL A 82 -0.57 6.69 -11.35
C VAL A 82 -1.85 7.47 -11.10
N LEU A 83 -2.97 6.80 -10.81
CA LEU A 83 -4.24 7.48 -10.53
C LEU A 83 -4.11 8.44 -9.35
N ARG A 84 -3.50 8.00 -8.25
CA ARG A 84 -3.47 8.75 -7.00
C ARG A 84 -2.42 9.84 -6.98
N ASP A 85 -1.19 9.49 -7.32
CA ASP A 85 -0.01 10.29 -7.02
C ASP A 85 0.41 11.16 -8.23
N HIS A 86 0.01 10.77 -9.44
CA HIS A 86 0.31 11.52 -10.67
C HIS A 86 -0.90 12.23 -11.26
N LEU A 87 -2.09 11.64 -11.17
CA LEU A 87 -3.33 12.27 -11.66
C LEU A 87 -4.18 12.93 -10.57
N GLY A 88 -3.81 12.78 -9.29
CA GLY A 88 -4.52 13.38 -8.15
C GLY A 88 -5.91 12.76 -7.86
N LEU A 89 -6.26 11.65 -8.51
CA LEU A 89 -7.52 10.91 -8.32
C LEU A 89 -7.39 9.97 -7.12
N THR A 90 -7.45 10.56 -5.94
CA THR A 90 -7.15 9.90 -4.67
C THR A 90 -8.30 9.05 -4.10
N GLY A 91 -9.44 8.96 -4.78
CA GLY A 91 -10.60 8.17 -4.40
C GLY A 91 -10.29 6.67 -4.37
N THR A 92 -9.50 6.18 -5.31
CA THR A 92 -8.92 4.82 -5.29
C THR A 92 -7.96 4.70 -4.10
N LYS A 93 -8.15 3.68 -3.24
CA LYS A 93 -7.39 3.55 -1.98
C LYS A 93 -6.40 2.39 -2.02
N ILE A 94 -5.28 2.55 -1.31
CA ILE A 94 -4.29 1.49 -1.12
C ILE A 94 -4.40 0.98 0.33
N GLY A 95 -5.06 -0.17 0.50
CA GLY A 95 -5.13 -0.86 1.79
C GLY A 95 -3.94 -1.80 1.99
N CYS A 96 -3.90 -2.89 1.23
CA CYS A 96 -2.85 -3.92 1.33
C CYS A 96 -1.71 -3.77 0.32
N ASN A 97 -1.97 -3.16 -0.85
CA ASN A 97 -1.08 -3.15 -2.01
C ASN A 97 -0.61 -4.53 -2.50
N ALA A 98 -1.41 -5.58 -2.24
CA ALA A 98 -1.07 -6.98 -2.53
C ALA A 98 -2.20 -7.73 -3.27
N GLY A 99 -3.26 -7.03 -3.71
CA GLY A 99 -4.38 -7.67 -4.41
C GLY A 99 -5.33 -8.45 -3.51
N GLU A 100 -5.35 -8.18 -2.20
CA GLU A 100 -6.15 -8.96 -1.24
C GLU A 100 -7.42 -8.23 -0.79
N CYS A 101 -7.32 -6.93 -0.48
CA CYS A 101 -8.40 -6.19 0.20
C CYS A 101 -9.46 -5.57 -0.72
N GLY A 102 -9.20 -5.44 -2.03
CA GLY A 102 -10.11 -4.79 -2.98
C GLY A 102 -10.32 -3.27 -2.82
N ALA A 103 -9.68 -2.58 -1.87
CA ALA A 103 -9.83 -1.12 -1.69
C ALA A 103 -9.38 -0.29 -2.91
N CYS A 104 -8.53 -0.88 -3.76
CA CYS A 104 -8.00 -0.27 -4.98
C CYS A 104 -8.82 -0.61 -6.23
N THR A 105 -10.01 -1.20 -6.09
CA THR A 105 -10.80 -1.62 -7.26
C THR A 105 -11.20 -0.43 -8.11
N VAL A 106 -10.97 -0.55 -9.42
CA VAL A 106 -11.42 0.37 -10.47
C VAL A 106 -12.03 -0.45 -11.61
N LEU A 107 -12.72 0.18 -12.57
CA LEU A 107 -13.12 -0.50 -13.80
C LEU A 107 -12.08 -0.23 -14.89
N LEU A 108 -11.47 -1.28 -15.42
CA LEU A 108 -10.61 -1.23 -16.60
C LEU A 108 -11.39 -1.84 -17.77
N ASP A 109 -11.67 -1.04 -18.79
CA ASP A 109 -12.51 -1.42 -19.95
C ASP A 109 -13.86 -2.05 -19.50
N GLY A 110 -14.45 -1.48 -18.43
CA GLY A 110 -15.72 -1.93 -17.85
C GLY A 110 -15.62 -3.13 -16.88
N LYS A 111 -14.46 -3.75 -16.72
CA LYS A 111 -14.24 -4.88 -15.79
C LYS A 111 -13.59 -4.41 -14.51
N ASN A 112 -14.07 -4.87 -13.35
CA ASN A 112 -13.42 -4.57 -12.09
C ASN A 112 -12.05 -5.27 -11.99
N VAL A 113 -11.01 -4.51 -11.63
CA VAL A 113 -9.65 -5.00 -11.42
C VAL A 113 -9.02 -4.38 -10.19
N TYR A 114 -8.05 -5.06 -9.59
CA TYR A 114 -7.22 -4.49 -8.53
C TYR A 114 -6.13 -3.61 -9.15
N SER A 115 -6.31 -2.30 -9.11
CA SER A 115 -5.36 -1.36 -9.72
C SER A 115 -3.96 -1.40 -9.10
N CYS A 116 -3.82 -1.88 -7.86
CA CYS A 116 -2.50 -2.10 -7.24
C CYS A 116 -1.72 -3.28 -7.84
N SER A 117 -2.39 -4.18 -8.55
CA SER A 117 -1.79 -5.35 -9.20
C SER A 117 -1.76 -5.22 -10.72
N GLN A 118 -2.07 -4.02 -11.24
CA GLN A 118 -2.04 -3.68 -12.64
C GLN A 118 -0.90 -2.69 -12.87
N LEU A 119 0.03 -2.99 -13.78
CA LEU A 119 1.06 -2.03 -14.16
C LEU A 119 0.48 -0.94 -15.06
N ALA A 120 0.90 0.30 -14.84
CA ALA A 120 0.44 1.44 -15.61
C ALA A 120 0.80 1.30 -17.10
N VAL A 121 2.00 0.81 -17.41
CA VAL A 121 2.46 0.57 -18.78
C VAL A 121 1.55 -0.36 -19.59
N TRP A 122 0.82 -1.27 -18.93
CA TRP A 122 -0.08 -2.20 -19.59
C TRP A 122 -1.49 -1.65 -19.83
N VAL A 123 -1.77 -0.44 -19.35
CA VAL A 123 -3.06 0.22 -19.56
C VAL A 123 -3.03 1.28 -20.65
N ASP A 124 -1.97 1.32 -21.44
CA ASP A 124 -1.90 2.15 -22.64
C ASP A 124 -3.08 1.85 -23.59
N GLY A 125 -3.73 2.91 -24.06
CA GLY A 125 -4.94 2.89 -24.88
C GLY A 125 -6.23 2.48 -24.15
N LYS A 126 -6.20 2.16 -22.85
CA LYS A 126 -7.37 1.66 -22.12
C LYS A 126 -8.22 2.76 -21.48
N SER A 127 -9.44 2.39 -21.12
CA SER A 127 -10.36 3.24 -20.35
C SER A 127 -10.43 2.78 -18.89
N VAL A 128 -10.28 3.72 -17.97
CA VAL A 128 -10.42 3.50 -16.53
C VAL A 128 -11.55 4.36 -15.97
N THR A 129 -12.42 3.74 -15.19
CA THR A 129 -13.41 4.45 -14.37
C THR A 129 -13.06 4.25 -12.90
N THR A 130 -12.89 5.36 -12.18
CA THR A 130 -12.68 5.39 -10.73
C THR A 130 -13.98 5.83 -10.03
N VAL A 131 -13.96 5.86 -8.70
CA VAL A 131 -15.14 6.28 -7.90
C VAL A 131 -15.57 7.72 -8.20
N GLU A 132 -14.61 8.60 -8.51
CA GLU A 132 -14.86 9.98 -8.90
C GLU A 132 -15.66 10.08 -10.20
N GLY A 133 -15.56 9.09 -11.08
CA GLY A 133 -16.31 9.03 -12.35
C GLY A 133 -17.74 8.50 -12.23
N LEU A 134 -18.20 8.12 -11.03
CA LEU A 134 -19.58 7.65 -10.84
C LEU A 134 -20.59 8.80 -10.82
N ALA A 135 -20.22 9.94 -10.24
CA ALA A 135 -21.08 11.12 -10.20
C ALA A 135 -21.01 11.87 -11.53
N ALA A 136 -22.15 12.35 -12.03
CA ALA A 136 -22.24 13.09 -13.29
C ALA A 136 -23.02 14.39 -13.08
N GLY A 137 -22.45 15.53 -13.49
CA GLY A 137 -23.12 16.83 -13.37
C GLY A 137 -23.43 17.27 -11.94
N GLY A 138 -22.69 16.75 -10.95
CA GLY A 138 -22.94 17.02 -9.52
C GLY A 138 -23.95 16.08 -8.86
N GLU A 139 -24.59 15.20 -9.63
CA GLU A 139 -25.53 14.20 -9.11
C GLU A 139 -24.80 12.89 -8.77
N LEU A 140 -25.10 12.35 -7.58
CA LEU A 140 -24.62 11.05 -7.15
C LEU A 140 -25.21 9.93 -7.99
N ASP A 141 -24.41 8.91 -8.27
CA ASP A 141 -24.88 7.65 -8.85
C ASP A 141 -25.95 7.01 -7.95
N PRO A 142 -26.99 6.36 -8.50
CA PRO A 142 -27.98 5.65 -7.69
C PRO A 142 -27.36 4.68 -6.67
N LEU A 143 -26.24 4.05 -7.01
CA LEU A 143 -25.51 3.19 -6.10
C LEU A 143 -24.87 3.95 -4.93
N GLN A 144 -24.34 5.15 -5.17
CA GLN A 144 -23.81 6.02 -4.11
C GLN A 144 -24.94 6.48 -3.17
N LYS A 145 -26.10 6.85 -3.73
CA LYS A 145 -27.30 7.23 -2.95
C LYS A 145 -27.75 6.07 -2.04
N ALA A 146 -27.86 4.86 -2.59
CA ALA A 146 -28.22 3.67 -1.83
C ALA A 146 -27.22 3.35 -0.70
N PHE A 147 -25.91 3.50 -0.93
CA PHE A 147 -24.90 3.32 0.12
C PHE A 147 -25.09 4.28 1.29
N ILE A 148 -25.47 5.53 1.01
CA ILE A 148 -25.76 6.55 2.03
C ILE A 148 -27.05 6.20 2.77
N GLU A 149 -28.13 5.91 2.04
CA GLU A 149 -29.45 5.59 2.62
C GLU A 149 -29.41 4.39 3.57
N HIS A 150 -28.52 3.43 3.30
CA HIS A 150 -28.36 2.21 4.09
C HIS A 150 -27.18 2.24 5.07
N ASP A 151 -26.54 3.40 5.29
CA ASP A 151 -25.39 3.56 6.20
C ASP A 151 -24.28 2.53 5.96
N ALA A 152 -24.02 2.21 4.68
CA ALA A 152 -23.03 1.21 4.30
C ALA A 152 -21.57 1.64 4.61
N PRO A 153 -21.18 2.92 4.44
CA PRO A 153 -19.86 3.40 4.84
C PRO A 153 -19.76 3.67 6.35
N GLN A 154 -18.67 3.25 6.99
CA GLN A 154 -18.27 3.73 8.32
C GLN A 154 -17.10 4.71 8.21
N CYS A 155 -15.86 4.21 8.25
CA CYS A 155 -14.67 5.05 8.03
C CYS A 155 -14.52 5.53 6.57
N GLY A 156 -15.28 4.94 5.65
CA GLY A 156 -15.28 5.29 4.22
C GLY A 156 -14.11 4.75 3.39
N TYR A 157 -13.10 4.12 4.01
CA TYR A 157 -11.87 3.77 3.29
C TYR A 157 -12.06 2.68 2.22
N CYS A 158 -12.88 1.67 2.50
CA CYS A 158 -13.19 0.60 1.55
C CYS A 158 -14.29 0.98 0.53
N THR A 159 -15.02 2.07 0.79
CA THR A 159 -16.25 2.40 0.06
C THR A 159 -16.02 2.59 -1.43
N SER A 160 -14.92 3.21 -1.83
CA SER A 160 -14.56 3.35 -3.26
C SER A 160 -14.47 2.00 -3.95
N GLY A 161 -13.71 1.05 -3.39
CA GLY A 161 -13.56 -0.28 -3.97
C GLY A 161 -14.88 -1.07 -3.98
N GLN A 162 -15.68 -0.95 -2.92
CA GLN A 162 -17.01 -1.58 -2.83
C GLN A 162 -17.96 -1.06 -3.91
N LEU A 163 -18.02 0.26 -4.11
CA LEU A 163 -18.83 0.89 -5.15
C LEU A 163 -18.41 0.42 -6.54
N MET A 164 -17.11 0.38 -6.84
CA MET A 164 -16.64 -0.07 -8.14
C MET A 164 -16.93 -1.56 -8.41
N SER A 165 -16.76 -2.43 -7.41
CA SER A 165 -17.14 -3.84 -7.52
C SER A 165 -18.65 -4.02 -7.72
N ALA A 166 -19.47 -3.33 -6.94
CA ALA A 166 -20.93 -3.38 -7.06
C ALA A 166 -21.40 -2.82 -8.41
N LYS A 167 -20.79 -1.74 -8.92
CA LYS A 167 -21.07 -1.22 -10.26
C LYS A 167 -20.78 -2.25 -11.35
N ALA A 168 -19.65 -2.96 -11.25
CA ALA A 168 -19.33 -4.04 -12.18
C ALA A 168 -20.33 -5.20 -12.12
N LEU A 169 -20.86 -5.52 -10.93
CA LEU A 169 -21.91 -6.53 -10.76
C LEU A 169 -23.23 -6.10 -11.38
N LEU A 170 -23.66 -4.88 -11.09
CA LEU A 170 -24.93 -4.36 -11.60
C LEU A 170 -24.91 -4.18 -13.12
N ALA A 171 -23.75 -3.91 -13.71
CA ALA A 171 -23.58 -3.84 -15.16
C ALA A 171 -23.78 -5.20 -15.86
N ARG A 172 -23.42 -6.31 -15.20
CA ARG A 172 -23.58 -7.67 -15.76
C ARG A 172 -24.91 -8.33 -15.35
N ASN A 173 -25.44 -8.00 -14.18
CA ASN A 173 -26.69 -8.51 -13.65
C ASN A 173 -27.40 -7.40 -12.87
N ALA A 174 -28.49 -6.87 -13.43
CA ALA A 174 -29.25 -5.77 -12.83
C ALA A 174 -30.07 -6.18 -11.60
N ASN A 175 -30.28 -7.46 -11.35
CA ASN A 175 -31.05 -7.97 -10.21
C ASN A 175 -30.35 -9.18 -9.56
N PRO A 176 -29.16 -8.98 -8.96
CA PRO A 176 -28.38 -10.08 -8.40
C PRO A 176 -29.00 -10.61 -7.11
N THR A 177 -28.87 -11.92 -6.88
CA THR A 177 -29.24 -12.49 -5.59
C THR A 177 -28.25 -12.08 -4.51
N ARG A 178 -28.62 -12.24 -3.24
CA ARG A 178 -27.72 -11.96 -2.11
C ARG A 178 -26.43 -12.78 -2.20
N GLU A 179 -26.52 -14.03 -2.62
CA GLU A 179 -25.38 -14.94 -2.79
C GLU A 179 -24.45 -14.46 -3.90
N GLU A 180 -25.00 -13.91 -4.99
CA GLU A 180 -24.20 -13.32 -6.06
C GLU A 180 -23.49 -12.04 -5.61
N VAL A 181 -24.17 -11.21 -4.81
CA VAL A 181 -23.57 -10.01 -4.20
C VAL A 181 -22.42 -10.37 -3.25
N GLN A 182 -22.58 -11.40 -2.42
CA GLN A 182 -21.53 -11.83 -1.49
C GLN A 182 -20.31 -12.44 -2.17
N ARG A 183 -20.52 -13.13 -3.30
CA ARG A 183 -19.43 -13.73 -4.08
C ARG A 183 -18.57 -12.67 -4.77
N GLY A 184 -19.18 -11.55 -5.17
CA GLY A 184 -18.52 -10.44 -5.85
C GLY A 184 -18.36 -10.63 -7.34
#